data_AF-A0A1H5XMG5-F1
#
_entry.id   AF-A0A1H5XMG5-F1
#
_cell.length_a   1.000
_cell.length_b   1.000
_cell.length_c   1.000
_cell.angle_alpha   90.00
_cell.angle_beta   90.00
_cell.angle_gamma   90.00
#
_symmetry.space_group_name_H-M   'P 1'
#
loop_
_entity.id
_entity.type
_entity.pdbx_description
1 polymer ?
#
loop_
_entity_poly.entity_id
_entity_poly.type
_entity_poly.pdbx_seq_one_letter_code
_entity_poly.pdbx_strand_id
1 'polypeptide(L)'
;MKKIFFILLLIFISPTQAQISGCTDPLSKNYNPIATLNDGSCNYVSVKIKPKYSVKLDAILKETSSLTQSDSLFWTCNDDTDTALYAIDTKGVIQNKIELKNATNTDWEEISQDSDHFYIGDFGNNVSGNRKNLHILRVEKQSLSQNNAKIDTLSFSYSNQTDFTKTKTNATNFDCEAFIVSGDSIYLFTKQWKEKRTSVYVIPKTPGNYIAQLQESFNVKGLITAATYLIEKKLLVLAGYSKTLSPFIYLFYDYNNSSFFSGNKRKINIALPFHQIEGISTQDGLHYYLTNENFVKKPIINVPQQLHQLDLSAFLTKYLKQ
;
A
#
# COMPACT_ATOMS: atom_id res chain seq x y z
N MET A 1 14.09 -76.35 -5.62
CA MET A 1 12.87 -75.60 -5.98
C MET A 1 13.12 -74.11 -5.75
N LYS A 2 13.39 -73.32 -6.80
CA LYS A 2 13.56 -71.86 -6.70
C LYS A 2 12.18 -71.21 -6.62
N LYS A 3 11.82 -70.64 -5.47
CA LYS A 3 10.58 -69.86 -5.31
C LYS A 3 10.82 -68.47 -5.91
N ILE A 4 10.19 -68.20 -7.05
CA ILE A 4 10.14 -66.86 -7.65
C ILE A 4 9.11 -66.06 -6.85
N PHE A 5 9.56 -65.01 -6.16
CA PHE A 5 8.70 -64.09 -5.45
C PHE A 5 8.22 -63.02 -6.43
N PHE A 6 6.94 -63.06 -6.80
CA PHE A 6 6.33 -62.03 -7.63
C PHE A 6 6.03 -60.82 -6.73
N ILE A 7 6.86 -59.78 -6.83
CA ILE A 7 6.57 -58.50 -6.18
C ILE A 7 5.48 -57.80 -7.02
N LEU A 8 4.25 -57.78 -6.50
CA LEU A 8 3.14 -57.06 -7.10
C LEU A 8 3.33 -55.55 -6.82
N LEU A 9 3.76 -54.80 -7.84
CA LEU A 9 3.89 -53.35 -7.77
C LEU A 9 2.48 -52.73 -7.77
N LEU A 10 1.93 -52.40 -6.60
CA LEU A 10 0.69 -51.64 -6.49
C LEU A 10 0.95 -50.18 -6.92
N ILE A 11 0.59 -49.86 -8.16
CA ILE A 11 0.58 -48.49 -8.66
C ILE A 11 -0.62 -47.78 -8.02
N PHE A 12 -0.38 -47.02 -6.96
CA PHE A 12 -1.35 -46.06 -6.43
C PHE A 12 -1.48 -44.92 -7.43
N ILE A 13 -2.49 -44.99 -8.31
CA ILE A 13 -2.89 -43.85 -9.14
C ILE A 13 -3.63 -42.88 -8.20
N SER A 14 -2.89 -41.94 -7.62
CA SER A 14 -3.51 -40.78 -6.97
C SER A 14 -4.30 -40.01 -8.02
N PRO A 15 -5.60 -39.74 -7.83
CA PRO A 15 -6.37 -38.95 -8.78
C PRO A 15 -5.77 -37.54 -8.81
N THR A 16 -5.10 -37.19 -9.91
CA THR A 16 -4.69 -35.82 -10.19
C THR A 16 -5.96 -35.04 -10.49
N GLN A 17 -6.47 -34.29 -9.51
CA GLN A 17 -7.48 -33.29 -9.80
C GLN A 17 -6.85 -32.25 -10.72
N ALA A 18 -7.34 -32.18 -11.96
CA ALA A 18 -6.93 -31.13 -12.89
C ALA A 18 -7.28 -29.78 -12.26
N GLN A 19 -6.29 -28.92 -12.09
CA GLN A 19 -6.54 -27.55 -11.65
C GLN A 19 -7.38 -26.85 -12.71
N ILE A 20 -8.53 -26.32 -12.31
CA ILE A 20 -9.41 -25.56 -13.20
C ILE A 20 -9.13 -24.09 -12.96
N SER A 21 -8.53 -23.44 -13.95
CA SER A 21 -8.28 -22.00 -13.92
C SER A 21 -9.57 -21.21 -14.18
N GLY A 22 -9.76 -20.13 -13.44
CA GLY A 22 -10.87 -19.20 -13.65
C GLY A 22 -11.01 -18.22 -12.50
N CYS A 23 -12.01 -17.34 -12.59
CA CYS A 23 -12.33 -16.45 -11.48
C CYS A 23 -12.89 -17.22 -10.28
N THR A 24 -12.20 -17.17 -9.15
CA THR A 24 -12.54 -17.86 -7.89
C THR A 24 -13.43 -17.02 -6.97
N ASP A 25 -13.62 -15.73 -7.24
CA ASP A 25 -14.39 -14.83 -6.36
C ASP A 25 -15.90 -14.81 -6.70
N PRO A 26 -16.77 -15.23 -5.77
CA PRO A 26 -18.23 -15.23 -5.94
C PRO A 26 -18.88 -13.84 -6.02
N LEU A 27 -18.16 -12.77 -5.70
CA LEU A 27 -18.60 -11.38 -5.88
C LEU A 27 -18.32 -10.84 -7.29
N SER A 28 -17.66 -11.64 -8.14
CA SER A 28 -17.36 -11.30 -9.53
C SER A 28 -18.49 -11.65 -10.48
N LYS A 29 -18.62 -10.91 -11.60
CA LYS A 29 -19.62 -11.19 -12.65
C LYS A 29 -19.37 -12.49 -13.41
N ASN A 30 -18.11 -12.89 -13.52
CA ASN A 30 -17.67 -14.08 -14.24
C ASN A 30 -17.14 -15.16 -13.29
N TYR A 31 -17.66 -15.22 -12.06
CA TYR A 31 -17.33 -16.26 -11.09
C TYR A 31 -17.51 -17.65 -11.71
N ASN A 32 -16.49 -18.49 -11.58
CA ASN A 32 -16.52 -19.88 -12.00
C ASN A 32 -16.55 -20.78 -10.75
N PRO A 33 -17.69 -21.43 -10.41
CA PRO A 33 -17.81 -22.21 -9.19
C PRO A 33 -16.97 -23.50 -9.17
N ILE A 34 -16.46 -23.94 -10.32
CA ILE A 34 -15.57 -25.11 -10.42
C ILE A 34 -14.09 -24.69 -10.52
N ALA A 35 -13.76 -23.39 -10.58
CA ALA A 35 -12.38 -22.95 -10.60
C ALA A 35 -11.70 -23.23 -9.25
N THR A 36 -10.56 -23.90 -9.30
CA THR A 36 -9.70 -24.21 -8.15
C THR A 36 -8.44 -23.34 -8.12
N LEU A 37 -8.16 -22.59 -9.19
CA LEU A 37 -7.02 -21.70 -9.32
C LEU A 37 -7.46 -20.36 -9.91
N ASN A 38 -7.13 -19.27 -9.22
CA ASN A 38 -7.40 -17.92 -9.72
C ASN A 38 -6.46 -17.59 -10.87
N ASP A 39 -7.04 -17.19 -12.01
CA ASP A 39 -6.31 -16.78 -13.21
C ASP A 39 -6.26 -15.25 -13.39
N GLY A 40 -6.73 -14.50 -12.39
CA GLY A 40 -6.78 -13.06 -12.38
C GLY A 40 -7.84 -12.44 -13.28
N SER A 41 -8.76 -13.24 -13.84
CA SER A 41 -9.80 -12.80 -14.79
C SER A 41 -11.05 -12.20 -14.15
N CYS A 42 -11.16 -12.17 -12.81
CA CYS A 42 -12.35 -11.68 -12.13
C CYS A 42 -12.73 -10.25 -12.53
N ASN A 43 -13.98 -10.07 -12.95
CA ASN A 43 -14.56 -8.81 -13.41
C ASN A 43 -15.64 -8.31 -12.45
N TYR A 44 -15.37 -7.21 -11.78
CA TYR A 44 -16.24 -6.64 -10.77
C TYR A 44 -17.13 -5.51 -11.32
N VAL A 45 -18.33 -5.37 -10.76
CA VAL A 45 -19.14 -4.16 -10.95
C VAL A 45 -18.40 -2.93 -10.41
N SER A 46 -18.50 -1.80 -11.11
CA SER A 46 -18.06 -0.52 -10.57
C SER A 46 -18.94 -0.15 -9.39
N VAL A 47 -18.32 0.04 -8.23
CA VAL A 47 -19.00 0.43 -7.00
C VAL A 47 -18.45 1.76 -6.50
N LYS A 48 -19.31 2.50 -5.79
CA LYS A 48 -18.95 3.71 -5.07
C LYS A 48 -19.52 3.63 -3.66
N ILE A 49 -18.67 3.76 -2.65
CA ILE A 49 -19.07 3.73 -1.24
C ILE A 49 -18.87 5.10 -0.59
N LYS A 50 -19.61 5.36 0.48
CA LYS A 50 -19.43 6.54 1.33
C LYS A 50 -18.64 6.12 2.58
N PRO A 51 -17.76 6.99 3.13
CA PRO A 51 -17.25 6.79 4.47
C PRO A 51 -18.39 6.65 5.48
N LYS A 52 -18.23 5.81 6.50
CA LYS A 52 -19.17 5.79 7.63
C LYS A 52 -19.11 7.08 8.41
N TYR A 53 -17.91 7.64 8.55
CA TYR A 53 -17.71 8.97 9.10
C TYR A 53 -16.43 9.60 8.53
N SER A 54 -16.36 10.92 8.67
CA SER A 54 -15.18 11.75 8.41
C SER A 54 -15.01 12.70 9.59
N VAL A 55 -13.80 12.80 10.13
CA VAL A 55 -13.46 13.70 11.24
C VAL A 55 -12.31 14.59 10.82
N LYS A 56 -12.40 15.89 11.09
CA LYS A 56 -11.32 16.83 10.82
C LYS A 56 -10.14 16.51 11.74
N LEU A 57 -8.94 16.44 11.18
CA LEU A 57 -7.71 16.27 11.96
C LEU A 57 -7.22 17.62 12.49
N ASP A 58 -6.32 17.56 13.48
CA ASP A 58 -5.66 18.75 14.03
C ASP A 58 -4.95 19.55 12.93
N ALA A 59 -4.84 20.87 13.11
CA ALA A 59 -4.14 21.76 12.17
C ALA A 59 -2.68 21.40 11.96
N ILE A 60 -2.05 20.76 12.95
CA ILE A 60 -0.67 20.27 12.85
C ILE A 60 -0.52 19.13 11.82
N LEU A 61 -1.60 18.42 11.48
CA LEU A 61 -1.61 17.33 10.49
C LEU A 61 -2.13 17.78 9.11
N LYS A 62 -1.89 19.05 8.75
CA LYS A 62 -2.40 19.65 7.49
C LYS A 62 -1.93 18.91 6.23
N GLU A 63 -0.81 18.22 6.32
CA GLU A 63 -0.03 17.60 5.23
C GLU A 63 0.11 16.09 5.50
N THR A 64 -0.83 15.48 6.23
CA THR A 64 -0.82 14.05 6.55
C THR A 64 -0.66 13.21 5.28
N SER A 65 0.49 12.57 5.14
CA SER A 65 0.90 11.88 3.93
C SER A 65 0.81 10.36 4.04
N SER A 66 0.76 9.83 5.27
CA SER A 66 0.88 8.38 5.50
C SER A 66 0.03 7.87 6.66
N LEU A 67 -0.19 6.55 6.75
CA LEU A 67 -0.93 5.97 7.87
C LEU A 67 -0.58 4.49 8.11
N THR A 68 -0.09 4.15 9.30
CA THR A 68 0.11 2.74 9.71
C THR A 68 -0.44 2.45 11.09
N GLN A 69 -1.08 1.30 11.27
CA GLN A 69 -1.63 0.89 12.55
C GLN A 69 -0.57 0.19 13.41
N SER A 70 -0.32 0.67 14.62
CA SER A 70 0.48 -0.06 15.62
C SER A 70 -0.26 -0.02 16.95
N ASP A 71 -0.37 -1.18 17.60
CA ASP A 71 -1.16 -1.39 18.81
C ASP A 71 -2.63 -0.92 18.64
N SER A 72 -3.11 0.04 19.42
CA SER A 72 -4.48 0.56 19.29
C SER A 72 -4.57 1.87 18.50
N LEU A 73 -3.45 2.38 17.96
CA LEU A 73 -3.35 3.70 17.35
C LEU A 73 -2.92 3.63 15.88
N PHE A 74 -3.16 4.72 15.16
CA PHE A 74 -2.63 4.93 13.82
C PHE A 74 -1.53 5.98 13.86
N TRP A 75 -0.37 5.65 13.33
CA TRP A 75 0.78 6.53 13.22
C TRP A 75 0.80 7.18 11.84
N THR A 76 0.98 8.49 11.80
CA THR A 76 1.04 9.32 10.59
C THR A 76 2.17 10.34 10.70
N CYS A 77 2.60 10.89 9.56
CA CYS A 77 3.51 12.03 9.45
C CYS A 77 2.99 13.04 8.43
N ASN A 78 3.57 14.24 8.41
CA ASN A 78 3.35 15.21 7.33
C ASN A 78 4.39 15.01 6.20
N ASP A 79 4.07 15.46 4.99
CA ASP A 79 4.90 15.32 3.79
C ASP A 79 6.23 16.08 3.82
N ASP A 80 6.29 17.28 4.41
CA ASP A 80 7.47 18.15 4.37
C ASP A 80 7.83 18.73 5.75
N THR A 81 9.14 18.90 6.00
CA THR A 81 9.77 19.64 7.11
C THR A 81 9.52 19.10 8.51
N ASP A 82 8.33 18.64 8.84
CA ASP A 82 7.97 18.07 10.14
C ASP A 82 8.60 16.70 10.31
N THR A 83 9.45 16.56 11.33
CA THR A 83 10.18 15.32 11.63
C THR A 83 9.48 14.47 12.69
N ALA A 84 8.21 14.76 12.98
CA ALA A 84 7.45 14.04 13.98
C ALA A 84 6.55 12.93 13.42
N LEU A 85 6.42 11.87 14.21
CA LEU A 85 5.38 10.86 14.08
C LEU A 85 4.26 11.17 15.06
N TYR A 86 3.03 11.17 14.59
CA TYR A 86 1.83 11.42 15.39
C TYR A 86 0.99 10.15 15.48
N ALA A 87 0.69 9.71 16.70
CA ALA A 87 -0.24 8.61 16.92
C ALA A 87 -1.64 9.18 17.16
N ILE A 88 -2.59 8.85 16.29
CA ILE A 88 -4.00 9.25 16.39
C ILE A 88 -4.88 8.05 16.72
N ASP A 89 -5.98 8.31 17.43
CA ASP A 89 -7.04 7.32 17.63
C ASP A 89 -8.02 7.28 16.43
N THR A 90 -9.03 6.40 16.51
CA THR A 90 -10.07 6.26 15.46
C THR A 90 -10.97 7.49 15.31
N LYS A 91 -10.87 8.46 16.22
CA LYS A 91 -11.59 9.75 16.20
C LYS A 91 -10.70 10.88 15.68
N GLY A 92 -9.46 10.58 15.27
CA GLY A 92 -8.51 11.56 14.76
C GLY A 92 -7.85 12.42 15.84
N VAL A 93 -7.95 12.03 17.12
CA VAL A 93 -7.34 12.76 18.23
C VAL A 93 -5.91 12.26 18.42
N ILE A 94 -4.94 13.20 18.45
CA ILE A 94 -3.53 12.90 18.72
C ILE A 94 -3.38 12.43 20.17
N GLN A 95 -2.90 11.19 20.33
CA GLN A 95 -2.62 10.55 21.61
C GLN A 95 -1.13 10.59 21.95
N ASN A 96 -0.27 10.64 20.94
CA ASN A 96 1.18 10.70 21.13
C ASN A 96 1.86 11.46 19.99
N LYS A 97 3.02 12.05 20.29
CA LYS A 97 3.91 12.70 19.34
C LYS A 97 5.34 12.27 19.64
N ILE A 98 6.06 11.80 18.62
CA ILE A 98 7.47 11.42 18.70
C ILE A 98 8.25 12.26 17.71
N GLU A 99 9.22 13.03 18.20
CA GLU A 99 10.11 13.84 17.34
C GLU A 99 11.36 13.03 16.94
N LEU A 100 11.61 12.86 15.64
CA LEU A 100 12.80 12.19 15.12
C LEU A 100 13.92 13.21 14.91
N LYS A 101 14.53 13.67 16.00
CA LYS A 101 15.48 14.81 16.02
C LYS A 101 16.67 14.74 15.06
N ASN A 102 17.07 13.54 14.64
CA ASN A 102 18.21 13.32 13.75
C ASN A 102 17.78 12.94 12.32
N ALA A 103 16.49 13.05 12.02
CA ALA A 103 15.96 12.84 10.68
C ALA A 103 15.78 14.19 9.97
N THR A 104 15.79 14.15 8.64
CA THR A 104 15.35 15.24 7.80
C THR A 104 14.13 14.75 7.04
N ASN A 105 13.10 15.59 6.96
CA ASN A 105 11.95 15.33 6.12
C ASN A 105 12.06 16.19 4.86
N THR A 106 12.37 15.54 3.73
CA THR A 106 12.37 16.21 2.41
C THR A 106 11.07 16.00 1.65
N ASP A 107 10.50 14.80 1.75
CA ASP A 107 9.28 14.35 1.04
C ASP A 107 8.85 13.00 1.63
N TRP A 108 8.32 13.00 2.85
CA TRP A 108 7.86 11.80 3.57
C TRP A 108 6.49 11.36 3.09
N GLU A 109 6.41 10.25 2.37
CA GLU A 109 5.20 9.85 1.64
C GLU A 109 4.48 8.65 2.24
N GLU A 110 5.20 7.77 2.96
CA GLU A 110 4.58 6.55 3.50
C GLU A 110 5.25 6.09 4.79
N ILE A 111 4.46 5.46 5.66
CA ILE A 111 4.93 4.77 6.85
C ILE A 111 4.43 3.32 6.85
N SER A 112 5.33 2.38 7.05
CA SER A 112 5.01 0.97 7.25
C SER A 112 5.81 0.41 8.41
N GLN A 113 5.63 -0.87 8.72
CA GLN A 113 6.27 -1.46 9.90
C GLN A 113 6.49 -2.95 9.79
N ASP A 114 7.38 -3.46 10.65
CA ASP A 114 7.36 -4.84 11.11
C ASP A 114 7.29 -4.90 12.64
N SER A 115 7.62 -6.04 13.24
CA SER A 115 7.63 -6.23 14.69
C SER A 115 8.54 -5.24 15.41
N ASP A 116 9.67 -4.88 14.79
CA ASP A 116 10.78 -4.24 15.48
C ASP A 116 11.00 -2.79 15.01
N HIS A 117 10.58 -2.45 13.79
CA HIS A 117 10.86 -1.16 13.18
C HIS A 117 9.62 -0.49 12.58
N PHE A 118 9.62 0.84 12.63
CA PHE A 118 8.91 1.66 11.65
C PHE A 118 9.82 1.92 10.46
N TYR A 119 9.22 2.02 9.28
CA TYR A 119 9.86 2.40 8.04
C TYR A 119 9.16 3.65 7.53
N ILE A 120 9.90 4.70 7.18
CA ILE A 120 9.35 5.99 6.73
C ILE A 120 10.02 6.34 5.40
N GLY A 121 9.24 6.55 4.37
CA GLY A 121 9.72 6.78 3.02
C GLY A 121 9.99 8.24 2.71
N ASP A 122 11.25 8.65 2.59
CA ASP A 122 11.65 9.97 2.05
C ASP A 122 12.06 9.79 0.58
N PHE A 123 11.06 9.80 -0.30
CA PHE A 123 11.27 9.38 -1.69
C PHE A 123 10.33 9.99 -2.73
N GLY A 124 9.46 10.93 -2.35
CA GLY A 124 8.64 11.67 -3.32
C GLY A 124 9.54 12.39 -4.33
N ASN A 125 9.13 12.43 -5.60
CA ASN A 125 9.96 12.88 -6.72
C ASN A 125 9.13 13.59 -7.81
N ASN A 126 7.98 14.15 -7.42
CA ASN A 126 7.01 14.74 -8.34
C ASN A 126 7.43 16.12 -8.89
N VAL A 127 8.28 16.87 -8.17
CA VAL A 127 8.64 18.27 -8.51
C VAL A 127 9.45 18.37 -9.81
N SER A 128 10.48 17.54 -9.96
CA SER A 128 11.37 17.56 -11.13
C SER A 128 11.73 16.18 -11.68
N GLY A 129 11.36 15.10 -10.99
CA GLY A 129 11.56 13.73 -11.45
C GLY A 129 13.03 13.32 -11.54
N ASN A 130 13.93 13.98 -10.81
CA ASN A 130 15.37 13.81 -10.92
C ASN A 130 16.11 13.63 -9.59
N ARG A 131 15.39 13.36 -8.48
CA ARG A 131 16.03 13.01 -7.21
C ARG A 131 16.87 11.74 -7.37
N LYS A 132 18.05 11.74 -6.77
CA LYS A 132 19.01 10.61 -6.74
C LYS A 132 19.28 10.11 -5.31
N ASN A 133 18.56 10.67 -4.34
CA ASN A 133 18.72 10.45 -2.90
C ASN A 133 17.43 9.87 -2.29
N LEU A 134 16.73 9.02 -3.04
CA LEU A 134 15.52 8.36 -2.55
C LEU A 134 15.92 7.37 -1.47
N HIS A 135 15.25 7.41 -0.31
CA HIS A 135 15.59 6.55 0.80
C HIS A 135 14.41 6.27 1.73
N ILE A 136 14.60 5.29 2.59
CA ILE A 136 13.67 4.92 3.66
C ILE A 136 14.43 4.97 4.96
N LEU A 137 13.91 5.73 5.93
CA LEU A 137 14.36 5.70 7.31
C LEU A 137 13.80 4.45 7.97
N ARG A 138 14.63 3.69 8.66
CA ARG A 138 14.19 2.56 9.47
C ARG A 138 14.50 2.87 10.94
N VAL A 139 13.44 2.92 11.74
CA VAL A 139 13.44 3.42 13.11
C VAL A 139 13.14 2.28 14.07
N GLU A 140 14.07 1.97 14.98
CA GLU A 140 13.90 0.90 15.98
C GLU A 140 12.81 1.29 16.99
N LYS A 141 11.69 0.56 17.04
CA LYS A 141 10.53 0.90 17.89
C LYS A 141 10.88 0.95 19.37
N GLN A 142 11.71 0.04 19.86
CA GLN A 142 12.11 0.01 21.27
C GLN A 142 12.86 1.28 21.68
N SER A 143 13.64 1.86 20.76
CA SER A 143 14.41 3.09 21.00
C SER A 143 13.53 4.33 21.19
N LEU A 144 12.29 4.29 20.70
CA LEU A 144 11.33 5.39 20.82
C LEU A 144 10.92 5.66 22.27
N SER A 145 10.86 4.60 23.09
CA SER A 145 10.55 4.72 24.53
C SER A 145 11.62 5.50 25.32
N GLN A 146 12.83 5.61 24.77
CA GLN A 146 13.98 6.26 25.41
C GLN A 146 14.21 7.69 24.90
N ASN A 147 13.33 8.22 24.05
CA ASN A 147 13.49 9.52 23.36
C ASN A 147 14.83 9.64 22.62
N ASN A 148 15.41 8.52 22.22
CA ASN A 148 16.66 8.43 21.49
C ASN A 148 16.48 7.48 20.30
N ALA A 149 15.67 7.94 19.34
CA ALA A 149 15.34 7.15 18.16
C ALA A 149 16.62 6.72 17.43
N LYS A 150 16.83 5.41 17.35
CA LYS A 150 17.89 4.82 16.52
C LYS A 150 17.34 4.67 15.11
N ILE A 151 18.00 5.34 14.19
CA ILE A 151 17.59 5.44 12.80
C ILE A 151 18.75 4.98 11.93
N ASP A 152 18.48 4.05 11.04
CA ASP A 152 19.33 3.72 9.91
C ASP A 152 18.55 3.89 8.59
N THR A 153 19.20 3.62 7.45
CA THR A 153 18.67 4.03 6.15
C THR A 153 18.86 2.98 5.08
N LEU A 154 17.84 2.87 4.23
CA LEU A 154 17.86 2.10 2.99
C LEU A 154 17.72 3.08 1.83
N SER A 155 18.78 3.26 1.04
CA SER A 155 18.74 4.12 -0.14
C SER A 155 18.50 3.31 -1.39
N PHE A 156 17.82 3.89 -2.38
CA PHE A 156 17.61 3.18 -3.65
C PHE A 156 17.59 4.09 -4.88
N SER A 157 17.84 3.47 -6.03
CA SER A 157 17.51 3.99 -7.36
C SER A 157 16.71 2.95 -8.13
N TYR A 158 15.86 3.37 -9.08
CA TYR A 158 15.09 2.44 -9.89
C TYR A 158 15.97 1.75 -10.94
N SER A 159 15.79 0.44 -11.13
CA SER A 159 16.55 -0.34 -12.12
C SER A 159 16.44 0.16 -13.56
N ASN A 160 15.38 0.90 -13.88
CA ASN A 160 15.08 1.38 -15.23
C ASN A 160 14.94 2.91 -15.34
N GLN A 161 15.31 3.70 -14.31
CA GLN A 161 15.41 5.15 -14.44
C GLN A 161 16.84 5.53 -14.87
N THR A 162 17.03 5.81 -16.15
CA THR A 162 18.34 6.18 -16.70
C THR A 162 18.47 7.68 -17.00
N ASP A 163 17.35 8.40 -17.15
CA ASP A 163 17.31 9.83 -17.41
C ASP A 163 16.91 10.62 -16.15
N PHE A 164 17.79 11.54 -15.74
CA PHE A 164 17.61 12.45 -14.62
C PHE A 164 17.61 13.92 -15.08
N THR A 165 17.34 14.16 -16.35
CA THR A 165 17.12 15.52 -16.86
C THR A 165 15.93 16.13 -16.13
N LYS A 166 16.10 17.36 -15.64
CA LYS A 166 15.05 18.07 -14.91
C LYS A 166 13.79 18.19 -15.79
N THR A 167 12.66 17.71 -15.27
CA THR A 167 11.36 17.83 -15.94
C THR A 167 10.47 18.86 -15.26
N LYS A 168 9.29 19.13 -15.84
CA LYS A 168 8.23 19.89 -15.17
C LYS A 168 7.63 19.04 -14.05
N THR A 169 7.01 19.69 -13.07
CA THR A 169 6.24 19.02 -12.02
C THR A 169 5.23 18.05 -12.61
N ASN A 170 5.09 16.88 -11.98
CA ASN A 170 4.12 15.85 -12.34
C ASN A 170 4.29 15.32 -13.78
N ALA A 171 5.54 15.16 -14.23
CA ALA A 171 5.88 14.78 -15.61
C ALA A 171 6.64 13.45 -15.73
N THR A 172 6.80 12.65 -14.68
CA THR A 172 7.50 11.36 -14.74
C THR A 172 6.64 10.22 -14.19
N ASN A 173 7.14 9.00 -14.32
CA ASN A 173 6.56 7.79 -13.72
C ASN A 173 7.44 7.25 -12.56
N PHE A 174 8.46 8.01 -12.15
CA PHE A 174 9.48 7.63 -11.15
C PHE A 174 9.29 8.39 -9.85
N ASP A 175 8.04 8.48 -9.44
CA ASP A 175 7.58 9.08 -8.22
C ASP A 175 7.10 7.95 -7.32
N CYS A 176 7.78 7.71 -6.19
CA CYS A 176 7.37 6.70 -5.23
C CYS A 176 6.48 7.39 -4.22
N GLU A 177 5.31 6.83 -3.92
CA GLU A 177 4.47 7.40 -2.86
C GLU A 177 3.89 6.36 -1.90
N ALA A 178 4.00 5.06 -2.20
CA ALA A 178 3.55 4.04 -1.28
C ALA A 178 4.52 2.87 -1.21
N PHE A 179 4.53 2.15 -0.09
CA PHE A 179 5.24 0.88 0.06
C PHE A 179 4.62 0.00 1.14
N ILE A 180 4.97 -1.28 1.08
CA ILE A 180 4.66 -2.24 2.15
C ILE A 180 5.94 -2.96 2.57
N VAL A 181 6.00 -3.39 3.84
CA VAL A 181 7.04 -4.28 4.35
C VAL A 181 6.47 -5.69 4.45
N SER A 182 7.15 -6.68 3.86
CA SER A 182 6.72 -8.07 3.94
C SER A 182 7.91 -9.02 3.83
N GLY A 183 8.01 -9.96 4.76
CA GLY A 183 9.13 -10.90 4.80
C GLY A 183 10.46 -10.17 5.00
N ASP A 184 11.39 -10.38 4.07
CA ASP A 184 12.72 -9.75 4.01
C ASP A 184 12.78 -8.52 3.08
N SER A 185 11.63 -8.08 2.56
CA SER A 185 11.57 -7.16 1.42
C SER A 185 10.66 -5.96 1.70
N ILE A 186 10.96 -4.86 1.01
CA ILE A 186 10.09 -3.70 0.85
C ILE A 186 9.62 -3.66 -0.61
N TYR A 187 8.31 -3.55 -0.80
CA TYR A 187 7.68 -3.40 -2.11
C TYR A 187 7.22 -1.97 -2.29
N LEU A 188 7.84 -1.26 -3.23
CA LEU A 188 7.61 0.15 -3.53
C LEU A 188 6.60 0.28 -4.67
N PHE A 189 5.65 1.20 -4.56
CA PHE A 189 4.61 1.46 -5.55
C PHE A 189 4.75 2.88 -6.10
N THR A 190 4.84 2.99 -7.43
CA THR A 190 4.97 4.31 -8.06
C THR A 190 3.63 5.00 -8.30
N LYS A 191 3.63 6.33 -8.14
CA LYS A 191 2.60 7.27 -8.57
C LYS A 191 2.91 7.75 -9.98
N GLN A 192 2.36 7.09 -11.00
CA GLN A 192 2.75 7.40 -12.38
C GLN A 192 1.96 8.57 -12.95
N TRP A 193 2.58 9.75 -13.02
CA TRP A 193 1.89 10.96 -13.50
C TRP A 193 1.53 10.90 -14.99
N LYS A 194 2.38 10.31 -15.84
CA LYS A 194 2.12 10.18 -17.29
C LYS A 194 1.14 9.05 -17.58
N GLU A 195 1.44 7.85 -17.11
CA GLU A 195 0.72 6.63 -17.53
C GLU A 195 -0.51 6.31 -16.69
N LYS A 196 -0.63 6.87 -15.48
CA LYS A 196 -1.74 6.58 -14.54
C LYS A 196 -1.81 5.10 -14.16
N ARG A 197 -0.63 4.50 -14.02
CA ARG A 197 -0.37 3.14 -13.57
C ARG A 197 0.35 3.18 -12.22
N THR A 198 0.64 2.01 -11.69
CA THR A 198 1.63 1.83 -10.63
C THR A 198 2.57 0.70 -11.03
N SER A 199 3.86 0.87 -10.77
CA SER A 199 4.88 -0.17 -10.90
C SER A 199 5.32 -0.61 -9.52
N VAL A 200 5.55 -1.92 -9.36
CA VAL A 200 6.08 -2.50 -8.13
C VAL A 200 7.57 -2.68 -8.29
N TYR A 201 8.35 -2.13 -7.37
CA TYR A 201 9.77 -2.37 -7.26
C TYR A 201 10.09 -3.04 -5.93
N VAL A 202 11.18 -3.81 -5.88
CA VAL A 202 11.57 -4.55 -4.67
C VAL A 202 13.00 -4.21 -4.25
N ILE A 203 13.18 -4.01 -2.95
CA ILE A 203 14.48 -3.91 -2.27
C ILE A 203 14.47 -4.75 -0.98
N PRO A 204 15.65 -5.19 -0.48
CA PRO A 204 15.75 -5.76 0.86
C PRO A 204 15.32 -4.76 1.95
N LYS A 205 14.78 -5.24 3.08
CA LYS A 205 14.37 -4.40 4.22
C LYS A 205 15.48 -4.07 5.23
N THR A 206 16.73 -4.37 4.89
CA THR A 206 17.92 -4.09 5.69
C THR A 206 18.65 -2.83 5.21
N PRO A 207 19.46 -2.15 6.05
CA PRO A 207 20.17 -0.94 5.66
C PRO A 207 21.16 -1.22 4.52
N GLY A 208 21.23 -0.29 3.57
CA GLY A 208 22.08 -0.47 2.39
C GLY A 208 21.74 0.50 1.26
N ASN A 209 22.49 0.37 0.16
CA ASN A 209 22.23 1.09 -1.09
C ASN A 209 21.84 0.06 -2.15
N TYR A 210 20.65 0.20 -2.72
CA TYR A 210 20.06 -0.81 -3.60
C TYR A 210 19.67 -0.25 -4.96
N ILE A 211 19.65 -1.13 -5.95
CA ILE A 211 18.94 -0.90 -7.20
C ILE A 211 17.59 -1.61 -7.06
N ALA A 212 16.52 -0.85 -6.95
CA ALA A 212 15.16 -1.36 -6.81
C ALA A 212 14.74 -2.06 -8.11
N GLN A 213 14.44 -3.36 -8.02
CA GLN A 213 14.16 -4.19 -9.19
C GLN A 213 12.68 -4.10 -9.56
N LEU A 214 12.38 -3.71 -10.80
CA LEU A 214 11.02 -3.72 -11.35
C LEU A 214 10.47 -5.14 -11.38
N GLN A 215 9.35 -5.38 -10.70
CA GLN A 215 8.69 -6.68 -10.65
C GLN A 215 7.50 -6.75 -11.62
N GLU A 216 6.57 -5.83 -11.50
CA GLU A 216 5.32 -5.82 -12.28
C GLU A 216 4.72 -4.41 -12.38
N SER A 217 3.67 -4.24 -13.18
CA SER A 217 3.00 -2.94 -13.33
C SER A 217 1.53 -3.10 -13.65
N PHE A 218 0.69 -2.28 -13.04
CA PHE A 218 -0.77 -2.37 -13.16
C PHE A 218 -1.41 -1.03 -13.53
N ASN A 219 -2.39 -1.07 -14.43
CA ASN A 219 -3.13 0.11 -14.86
C ASN A 219 -4.26 0.43 -13.87
N VAL A 220 -3.93 1.23 -12.86
CA VAL A 220 -4.87 1.71 -11.83
C VAL A 220 -5.84 2.78 -12.36
N LYS A 221 -5.57 3.37 -13.53
CA LYS A 221 -6.31 4.52 -14.09
C LYS A 221 -6.42 5.66 -13.07
N GLY A 222 -5.32 5.99 -12.42
CA GLY A 222 -5.25 6.93 -11.30
C GLY A 222 -3.82 7.16 -10.82
N LEU A 223 -3.70 7.79 -9.67
CA LEU A 223 -2.46 8.06 -8.94
C LEU A 223 -2.54 7.29 -7.62
N ILE A 224 -1.60 6.38 -7.38
CA ILE A 224 -1.47 5.68 -6.08
C ILE A 224 -0.65 6.56 -5.15
N THR A 225 -1.06 6.59 -3.89
CA THR A 225 -0.48 7.43 -2.84
C THR A 225 -0.30 6.70 -1.53
N ALA A 226 -1.05 5.62 -1.29
CA ALA A 226 -0.96 4.89 -0.03
C ALA A 226 -1.06 3.38 -0.24
N ALA A 227 -0.43 2.61 0.64
CA ALA A 227 -0.56 1.16 0.67
C ALA A 227 -0.71 0.61 2.09
N THR A 228 -1.51 -0.44 2.24
CA THR A 228 -1.53 -1.25 3.46
C THR A 228 -1.61 -2.73 3.11
N TYR A 229 -0.99 -3.56 3.94
CA TYR A 229 -0.86 -4.99 3.70
C TYR A 229 -1.17 -5.83 4.93
N LEU A 230 -2.14 -6.72 4.80
CA LEU A 230 -2.37 -7.77 5.80
C LEU A 230 -1.62 -9.02 5.39
N ILE A 231 -0.42 -9.19 5.95
CA ILE A 231 0.53 -10.27 5.61
C ILE A 231 -0.12 -11.64 5.71
N GLU A 232 -0.71 -11.98 6.87
CA GLU A 232 -1.31 -13.29 7.14
C GLU A 232 -2.49 -13.61 6.22
N LYS A 233 -3.11 -12.58 5.64
CA LYS A 233 -4.27 -12.72 4.78
C LYS A 233 -3.94 -12.49 3.31
N LYS A 234 -2.68 -12.23 2.95
CA LYS A 234 -2.24 -11.89 1.58
C LYS A 234 -3.20 -10.89 0.91
N LEU A 235 -3.53 -9.83 1.65
CA LEU A 235 -4.44 -8.78 1.20
C LEU A 235 -3.67 -7.46 1.11
N LEU A 236 -3.36 -7.05 -0.11
CA LEU A 236 -2.82 -5.73 -0.42
C LEU A 236 -3.98 -4.79 -0.75
N VAL A 237 -3.97 -3.62 -0.13
CA VAL A 237 -4.87 -2.52 -0.47
C VAL A 237 -4.06 -1.30 -0.86
N LEU A 238 -4.33 -0.77 -2.04
CA LEU A 238 -3.75 0.50 -2.50
C LEU A 238 -4.83 1.57 -2.49
N ALA A 239 -4.52 2.75 -1.97
CA ALA A 239 -5.37 3.93 -2.08
C ALA A 239 -4.77 4.94 -3.07
N GLY A 240 -5.64 5.83 -3.55
CA GLY A 240 -5.24 6.84 -4.50
C GLY A 240 -6.41 7.65 -5.02
N TYR A 241 -6.16 8.50 -6.01
CA TYR A 241 -7.18 9.35 -6.61
C TYR A 241 -7.00 9.55 -8.12
N SER A 242 -8.09 9.94 -8.78
CA SER A 242 -8.10 10.31 -10.20
C SER A 242 -7.46 11.69 -10.43
N LYS A 243 -7.26 12.08 -11.70
CA LYS A 243 -6.84 13.46 -12.07
C LYS A 243 -7.80 14.55 -11.56
N THR A 244 -9.06 14.20 -11.29
CA THR A 244 -10.08 15.11 -10.76
C THR A 244 -10.22 15.01 -9.25
N LEU A 245 -9.22 14.43 -8.57
CA LEU A 245 -9.20 14.23 -7.12
C LEU A 245 -10.43 13.43 -6.65
N SER A 246 -10.80 12.39 -7.42
CA SER A 246 -11.81 11.40 -7.00
C SER A 246 -11.10 10.18 -6.42
N PRO A 247 -11.22 9.94 -5.10
CA PRO A 247 -10.52 8.85 -4.46
C PRO A 247 -11.08 7.47 -4.82
N PHE A 248 -10.20 6.49 -4.72
CA PHE A 248 -10.52 5.08 -4.86
C PHE A 248 -9.58 4.25 -3.99
N ILE A 249 -9.99 3.00 -3.76
CA ILE A 249 -9.09 1.94 -3.30
C ILE A 249 -9.10 0.80 -4.31
N TYR A 250 -8.01 0.06 -4.36
CA TYR A 250 -7.93 -1.24 -4.98
C TYR A 250 -7.69 -2.31 -3.93
N LEU A 251 -8.45 -3.39 -4.03
CA LEU A 251 -8.23 -4.62 -3.28
C LEU A 251 -7.53 -5.63 -4.17
N PHE A 252 -6.41 -6.17 -3.69
CA PHE A 252 -5.63 -7.22 -4.31
C PHE A 252 -5.51 -8.41 -3.37
N TYR A 253 -6.01 -9.57 -3.79
CA TYR A 253 -6.04 -10.79 -2.98
C TYR A 253 -6.09 -12.03 -3.86
N ASP A 254 -5.89 -13.21 -3.26
CA ASP A 254 -5.89 -14.49 -3.98
C ASP A 254 -4.93 -14.49 -5.18
N TYR A 255 -3.76 -13.88 -4.98
CA TYR A 255 -2.66 -13.80 -5.93
C TYR A 255 -1.56 -14.80 -5.56
N ASN A 256 -0.70 -15.10 -6.53
CA ASN A 256 0.40 -16.03 -6.34
C ASN A 256 1.64 -15.34 -5.75
N ASN A 257 2.15 -15.86 -4.64
CA ASN A 257 3.36 -15.37 -3.96
C ASN A 257 3.36 -13.84 -3.79
N SER A 258 4.38 -13.15 -4.30
CA SER A 258 4.48 -11.68 -4.26
C SER A 258 3.97 -11.02 -5.54
N SER A 259 3.38 -11.77 -6.48
CA SER A 259 2.84 -11.22 -7.73
C SER A 259 1.45 -10.62 -7.51
N PHE A 260 1.39 -9.46 -6.86
CA PHE A 260 0.18 -8.86 -6.29
C PHE A 260 -0.96 -8.67 -7.30
N PHE A 261 -0.65 -8.47 -8.59
CA PHE A 261 -1.67 -8.23 -9.61
C PHE A 261 -2.13 -9.50 -10.35
N SER A 262 -1.61 -10.67 -9.98
CA SER A 262 -1.97 -11.95 -10.60
C SER A 262 -3.36 -12.47 -10.20
N GLY A 263 -3.86 -12.09 -9.01
CA GLY A 263 -5.13 -12.56 -8.45
C GLY A 263 -6.31 -11.62 -8.68
N ASN A 264 -7.20 -11.54 -7.69
CA ASN A 264 -8.34 -10.63 -7.69
C ASN A 264 -7.90 -9.17 -7.64
N LYS A 265 -8.54 -8.33 -8.47
CA LYS A 265 -8.22 -6.90 -8.62
C LYS A 265 -9.52 -6.11 -8.60
N ARG A 266 -9.90 -5.54 -7.46
CA ARG A 266 -11.20 -4.87 -7.30
C ARG A 266 -11.04 -3.38 -6.99
N LYS A 267 -11.46 -2.52 -7.92
CA LYS A 267 -11.53 -1.07 -7.70
C LYS A 267 -12.83 -0.68 -7.00
N ILE A 268 -12.75 0.12 -5.95
CA ILE A 268 -13.88 0.71 -5.23
C ILE A 268 -13.69 2.21 -5.21
N ASN A 269 -14.65 2.98 -5.76
CA ASN A 269 -14.60 4.43 -5.69
C ASN A 269 -15.12 4.93 -4.34
N ILE A 270 -14.62 6.05 -3.87
CA ILE A 270 -15.07 6.67 -2.62
C ILE A 270 -15.83 7.96 -2.96
N ALA A 271 -16.98 8.15 -2.31
CA ALA A 271 -17.83 9.32 -2.49
C ALA A 271 -17.31 10.53 -1.70
N LEU A 272 -16.06 10.94 -1.99
CA LEU A 272 -15.37 12.10 -1.42
C LEU A 272 -14.79 12.94 -2.58
N PRO A 273 -15.51 13.94 -3.12
CA PRO A 273 -15.01 14.72 -4.23
C PRO A 273 -13.88 15.65 -3.78
N PHE A 274 -12.82 15.77 -4.59
CA PHE A 274 -11.70 16.69 -4.38
C PHE A 274 -10.79 16.37 -3.19
N HIS A 275 -10.74 15.10 -2.76
CA HIS A 275 -9.87 14.67 -1.67
C HIS A 275 -8.58 14.07 -2.23
N GLN A 276 -7.45 14.57 -1.74
CA GLN A 276 -6.14 13.97 -1.88
C GLN A 276 -5.96 12.97 -0.74
N ILE A 277 -6.40 11.73 -0.95
CA ILE A 277 -6.13 10.65 0.01
C ILE A 277 -4.64 10.33 -0.08
N GLU A 278 -3.95 10.36 1.05
CA GLU A 278 -2.50 10.10 1.12
C GLU A 278 -2.18 8.95 2.09
N GLY A 279 -2.97 8.72 3.16
CA GLY A 279 -2.78 7.57 4.06
C GLY A 279 -3.89 6.50 3.96
N ILE A 280 -3.54 5.21 4.18
CA ILE A 280 -4.50 4.12 4.39
C ILE A 280 -4.00 3.07 5.38
N SER A 281 -4.85 2.64 6.31
CA SER A 281 -4.55 1.54 7.22
C SER A 281 -5.78 0.80 7.70
N THR A 282 -5.60 -0.31 8.42
CA THR A 282 -6.69 -1.10 9.02
C THR A 282 -6.20 -1.89 10.22
N GLN A 283 -7.12 -2.19 11.14
CA GLN A 283 -6.87 -3.04 12.30
C GLN A 283 -7.30 -4.50 12.07
N ASP A 284 -8.29 -4.72 11.20
CA ASP A 284 -9.00 -6.01 11.10
C ASP A 284 -9.21 -6.49 9.65
N GLY A 285 -8.81 -5.69 8.65
CA GLY A 285 -9.01 -6.00 7.24
C GLY A 285 -10.43 -5.79 6.74
N LEU A 286 -11.34 -5.29 7.57
CA LEU A 286 -12.73 -4.99 7.21
C LEU A 286 -13.01 -3.49 7.29
N HIS A 287 -12.48 -2.84 8.32
CA HIS A 287 -12.63 -1.42 8.59
C HIS A 287 -11.33 -0.70 8.26
N TYR A 288 -11.37 0.13 7.23
CA TYR A 288 -10.20 0.87 6.75
C TYR A 288 -10.30 2.33 7.15
N TYR A 289 -9.16 2.89 7.49
CA TYR A 289 -8.98 4.28 7.86
C TYR A 289 -8.12 4.94 6.80
N LEU A 290 -8.53 6.13 6.36
CA LEU A 290 -7.81 6.88 5.34
C LEU A 290 -7.64 8.32 5.79
N THR A 291 -6.51 8.93 5.47
CA THR A 291 -6.29 10.35 5.69
C THR A 291 -6.21 11.09 4.37
N ASN A 292 -6.63 12.36 4.40
CA ASN A 292 -6.42 13.28 3.29
C ASN A 292 -5.73 14.55 3.78
N GLU A 293 -4.98 15.18 2.90
CA GLU A 293 -4.37 16.49 3.15
C GLU A 293 -5.36 17.65 3.04
N ASN A 294 -4.97 18.79 3.59
CA ASN A 294 -5.61 20.06 3.32
C ASN A 294 -5.46 20.45 1.84
N PHE A 295 -6.58 20.63 1.14
CA PHE A 295 -6.56 21.08 -0.25
C PHE A 295 -7.49 22.27 -0.48
N VAL A 296 -6.90 23.42 -0.85
CA VAL A 296 -7.63 24.66 -1.08
C VAL A 296 -7.37 25.19 -2.49
N LYS A 297 -8.44 25.34 -3.27
CA LYS A 297 -8.44 26.04 -4.57
C LYS A 297 -9.55 27.07 -4.60
N LYS A 298 -9.21 28.30 -4.21
CA LYS A 298 -10.17 29.42 -4.11
C LYS A 298 -10.82 29.73 -5.47
N PRO A 299 -12.11 30.12 -5.51
CA PRO A 299 -13.04 30.21 -4.38
C PRO A 299 -13.83 28.91 -4.11
N ILE A 300 -13.62 27.84 -4.88
CA ILE A 300 -14.59 26.73 -5.01
C ILE A 300 -14.25 25.53 -4.14
N ILE A 301 -12.98 25.20 -3.95
CA ILE A 301 -12.55 23.99 -3.24
C ILE A 301 -11.89 24.39 -1.92
N ASN A 302 -12.41 23.83 -0.83
CA ASN A 302 -11.83 23.92 0.50
C ASN A 302 -12.10 22.59 1.22
N VAL A 303 -11.15 21.67 1.08
CA VAL A 303 -11.17 20.36 1.73
C VAL A 303 -10.16 20.40 2.87
N PRO A 304 -10.59 20.34 4.14
CA PRO A 304 -9.64 20.26 5.24
C PRO A 304 -8.98 18.89 5.27
N GLN A 305 -7.90 18.76 6.03
CA GLN A 305 -7.32 17.47 6.38
C GLN A 305 -8.31 16.67 7.27
N GLN A 306 -8.56 15.42 6.93
CA GLN A 306 -9.53 14.58 7.64
C GLN A 306 -9.05 13.13 7.73
N LEU A 307 -9.60 12.43 8.71
CA LEU A 307 -9.62 10.98 8.81
C LEU A 307 -11.00 10.48 8.38
N HIS A 308 -11.02 9.44 7.55
CA HIS A 308 -12.21 8.78 7.06
C HIS A 308 -12.21 7.32 7.47
N GLN A 309 -13.37 6.77 7.83
CA GLN A 309 -13.53 5.34 8.04
C GLN A 309 -14.40 4.75 6.91
N LEU A 310 -13.91 3.66 6.29
CA LEU A 310 -14.63 2.85 5.33
C LEU A 310 -14.94 1.49 5.94
N ASP A 311 -16.11 0.96 5.61
CA ASP A 311 -16.48 -0.43 5.89
C ASP A 311 -16.49 -1.23 4.59
N LEU A 312 -15.56 -2.17 4.48
CA LEU A 312 -15.37 -3.05 3.33
C LEU A 312 -15.90 -4.46 3.60
N SER A 313 -16.72 -4.66 4.64
CA SER A 313 -17.26 -5.98 5.00
C SER A 313 -18.00 -6.65 3.84
N ALA A 314 -18.72 -5.88 3.03
CA ALA A 314 -19.43 -6.38 1.85
C ALA A 314 -18.51 -6.96 0.77
N PHE A 315 -17.21 -6.68 0.82
CA PHE A 315 -16.23 -7.08 -0.18
C PHE A 315 -15.23 -8.11 0.35
N LEU A 316 -14.86 -8.03 1.63
CA LEU A 316 -13.74 -8.78 2.20
C LEU A 316 -14.14 -9.86 3.21
N THR A 317 -15.35 -9.83 3.77
CA THR A 317 -15.76 -10.81 4.81
C THR A 317 -15.61 -12.26 4.36
N LYS A 318 -15.99 -12.57 3.11
CA LYS A 318 -15.88 -13.93 2.58
C LYS A 318 -14.42 -14.36 2.37
N TYR A 319 -13.56 -13.42 1.97
CA TYR A 319 -12.15 -13.72 1.75
C TYR A 319 -11.41 -13.92 3.08
N LEU A 320 -11.64 -13.05 4.06
CA LEU A 320 -10.90 -13.08 5.32
C LEU A 320 -11.27 -14.25 6.25
N LYS A 321 -12.44 -14.87 6.03
CA LYS A 321 -12.90 -16.09 6.73
C LYS A 321 -12.33 -17.40 6.16
N GLN A 322 -11.63 -17.35 5.03
CA GLN A 322 -10.99 -18.52 4.43
C GLN A 322 -9.69 -18.90 5.14
#